data_AF-A0A7X8FSM1-F1
#
_entry.id   AF-A0A7X8FSM1-F1
#
_cell.length_a   1.000
_cell.length_b   1.000
_cell.length_c   1.000
_cell.angle_alpha   90.00
_cell.angle_beta   90.00
_cell.angle_gamma   90.00
#
_symmetry.space_group_name_H-M   'P 1'
#
loop_
_entity.id
_entity.type
_entity.pdbx_description
1 polymer ?
#
loop_
_entity_poly.entity_id
_entity_poly.type
_entity_poly.pdbx_seq_one_letter_code
_entity_poly.pdbx_strand_id
1 'polypeptide(L)'
;MKFLLEDWKIDLGETPVENMFLNSYMPMAPGDAVKAYLFAYKIAYENGTLTENLSDILQIPKDRLTEIWDYWEERGLVQRQGETVCFRSLRQMYLGVETPDYYANPEELIEEAQDTETAMMIEQIESILTVELRPNQTARLLTTLADYPMAKEVGVMSFSYAFDTLKTKDFDYALGVWRKWYIAGVRTMDDLEKHLMKEKERTETRRQNKKPKTTSFTTQGQGQDRLSDDEMKALIQRKMKKQRRTEA
;
A
#
# COMPACT_ATOMS: atom_id res chain seq x y z
N MET A 1 11.50 -30.09 -0.06
CA MET A 1 11.72 -29.32 1.19
C MET A 1 10.36 -28.81 1.66
N LYS A 2 10.07 -28.85 2.96
CA LYS A 2 8.81 -28.35 3.52
C LYS A 2 9.13 -27.03 4.24
N PHE A 3 8.39 -25.97 3.92
CA PHE A 3 8.53 -24.66 4.54
C PHE A 3 7.31 -24.39 5.41
N LEU A 4 7.54 -23.89 6.62
CA LEU A 4 6.53 -23.59 7.61
C LEU A 4 6.87 -22.22 8.21
N LEU A 5 5.85 -21.42 8.48
CA LEU A 5 5.97 -20.19 9.26
C LEU A 5 5.40 -20.43 10.65
N GLU A 6 6.05 -19.87 11.66
CA GLU A 6 5.55 -19.87 13.04
C GLU A 6 4.62 -18.67 13.24
N ASP A 7 3.59 -18.83 14.08
CA ASP A 7 2.70 -17.73 14.46
C ASP A 7 3.42 -16.77 15.42
N TRP A 8 3.40 -15.48 15.10
CA TRP A 8 4.05 -14.45 15.90
C TRP A 8 3.33 -14.21 17.23
N LYS A 9 4.09 -14.12 18.33
CA LYS A 9 3.57 -13.72 19.66
C LYS A 9 3.70 -12.22 19.91
N ILE A 10 4.65 -11.56 19.23
CA ILE A 10 4.95 -10.13 19.31
C ILE A 10 5.37 -9.69 17.92
N ASP A 11 4.85 -8.56 17.44
CA ASP A 11 5.21 -7.96 16.16
C ASP A 11 6.33 -6.93 16.36
N LEU A 12 7.46 -7.14 15.66
CA LEU A 12 8.63 -6.25 15.67
C LEU A 12 8.83 -5.54 14.32
N GLY A 13 7.81 -5.58 13.45
CA GLY A 13 7.85 -5.04 12.10
C GLY A 13 8.45 -6.01 11.08
N GLU A 14 8.05 -5.82 9.82
CA GLU A 14 8.53 -6.57 8.67
C GLU A 14 8.90 -5.61 7.53
N THR A 15 9.90 -5.97 6.74
CA THR A 15 10.27 -5.23 5.52
C THR A 15 9.89 -6.08 4.30
N PRO A 16 8.84 -5.70 3.54
CA PRO A 16 8.38 -6.47 2.41
C PRO A 16 9.30 -6.26 1.20
N VAL A 17 9.93 -7.34 0.72
CA VAL A 17 10.81 -7.32 -0.45
C VAL A 17 10.08 -7.93 -1.65
N GLU A 18 10.20 -7.30 -2.83
CA GLU A 18 9.61 -7.84 -4.05
C GLU A 18 10.21 -9.22 -4.38
N ASN A 19 9.38 -10.25 -4.59
CA ASN A 19 9.88 -11.58 -4.99
C ASN A 19 10.70 -11.55 -6.30
N MET A 20 10.50 -10.55 -7.16
CA MET A 20 11.33 -10.32 -8.34
C MET A 20 12.79 -10.05 -7.96
N PHE A 21 13.03 -9.28 -6.89
CA PHE A 21 14.38 -9.08 -6.35
C PHE A 21 14.98 -10.42 -5.92
N LEU A 22 14.24 -11.16 -5.09
CA LEU A 22 14.69 -12.43 -4.51
C LEU A 22 14.98 -13.50 -5.58
N ASN A 23 14.19 -13.53 -6.66
CA ASN A 23 14.30 -14.56 -7.68
C ASN A 23 15.31 -14.20 -8.79
N SER A 24 15.42 -12.92 -9.16
CA SER A 24 16.14 -12.51 -10.37
C SER A 24 17.45 -11.77 -10.09
N TYR A 25 17.57 -11.11 -8.95
CA TYR A 25 18.72 -10.23 -8.66
C TYR A 25 19.57 -10.75 -7.50
N MET A 26 18.92 -11.09 -6.38
CA MET A 26 19.58 -11.60 -5.17
C MET A 26 20.51 -12.80 -5.43
N PRO A 27 20.13 -13.83 -6.22
CA PRO A 27 20.95 -15.04 -6.34
C PRO A 27 22.28 -14.81 -7.06
N MET A 28 22.37 -13.78 -7.89
CA MET A 28 23.56 -13.46 -8.70
C MET A 28 24.41 -12.34 -8.08
N ALA A 29 23.90 -11.67 -7.05
CA ALA A 29 24.55 -10.51 -6.45
C ALA A 29 25.58 -10.91 -5.37
N PRO A 30 26.65 -10.12 -5.18
CA PRO A 30 27.56 -10.29 -4.06
C PRO A 30 26.81 -10.20 -2.72
N GLY A 31 27.20 -11.01 -1.74
CA GLY A 31 26.52 -11.07 -0.44
C GLY A 31 26.44 -9.71 0.28
N ASP A 32 27.52 -8.92 0.22
CA ASP A 32 27.53 -7.57 0.79
C ASP A 32 26.63 -6.59 0.03
N ALA A 33 26.49 -6.77 -1.29
CA ALA A 33 25.57 -5.96 -2.09
C ALA A 33 24.11 -6.24 -1.70
N VAL A 34 23.76 -7.52 -1.49
CA VAL A 34 22.43 -7.92 -0.99
C VAL A 34 22.18 -7.37 0.41
N LYS A 35 23.17 -7.48 1.30
CA LYS A 35 23.09 -6.97 2.68
C LYS A 35 22.83 -5.47 2.71
N ALA A 36 23.61 -4.70 1.95
CA ALA A 36 23.45 -3.25 1.85
C ALA A 36 22.10 -2.86 1.25
N TYR A 37 21.68 -3.55 0.18
CA TYR A 37 20.38 -3.33 -0.45
C TYR A 37 19.23 -3.51 0.55
N LEU A 38 19.17 -4.68 1.22
CA LEU A 38 18.07 -5.00 2.12
C LEU A 38 18.01 -4.07 3.33
N PHE A 39 19.17 -3.70 3.89
CA PHE A 39 19.22 -2.83 5.06
C PHE A 39 18.81 -1.39 4.73
N ALA A 40 19.34 -0.84 3.63
CA ALA A 40 18.95 0.49 3.16
C ALA A 40 17.49 0.52 2.70
N TYR A 41 17.00 -0.55 2.07
CA TYR A 41 15.59 -0.68 1.70
C TYR A 41 14.68 -0.72 2.93
N LYS A 42 15.07 -1.41 4.01
CA LYS A 42 14.39 -1.37 5.31
C LYS A 42 14.29 0.06 5.85
N ILE A 43 15.38 0.83 5.80
CA ILE A 43 15.37 2.23 6.23
C ILE A 43 14.44 3.07 5.36
N ALA A 44 14.51 2.90 4.03
CA ALA A 44 13.65 3.58 3.07
C ALA A 44 12.17 3.27 3.27
N TYR A 45 11.83 2.02 3.61
CA TYR A 45 10.47 1.58 3.87
C TYR A 45 9.88 2.14 5.17
N GLU A 46 10.72 2.37 6.18
CA GLU A 46 10.32 3.04 7.41
C GLU A 46 10.18 4.55 7.18
N ASN A 47 11.27 5.30 7.38
CA ASN A 47 11.24 6.76 7.43
C ASN A 47 12.24 7.41 6.48
N GLY A 48 13.03 6.63 5.74
CA GLY A 48 14.04 7.12 4.80
C GLY A 48 15.30 7.75 5.41
N THR A 49 15.26 8.13 6.69
CA THR A 49 16.37 8.81 7.36
C THR A 49 17.23 7.84 8.15
N LEU A 50 18.54 7.86 7.88
CA LEU A 50 19.54 7.20 8.70
C LEU A 50 20.40 8.24 9.41
N THR A 51 20.42 8.21 10.74
CA THR A 51 21.23 9.13 11.57
C THR A 51 22.69 8.70 11.71
N GLU A 52 22.96 7.41 11.51
CA GLU A 52 24.28 6.80 11.66
C GLU A 52 24.93 6.54 10.30
N ASN A 53 26.24 6.28 10.27
CA ASN A 53 26.91 5.95 9.01
C ASN A 53 26.60 4.50 8.61
N LEU A 54 26.07 4.30 7.40
CA LEU A 54 25.77 2.95 6.88
C LEU A 54 27.00 2.04 6.84
N SER A 55 28.17 2.63 6.57
CA SER A 55 29.49 1.96 6.60
C SER A 55 29.77 1.29 7.94
N ASP A 56 29.45 1.98 9.04
CA ASP A 56 29.75 1.51 10.40
C ASP A 56 28.77 0.42 10.82
N ILE A 57 27.49 0.58 10.49
CA ILE A 57 26.45 -0.40 10.80
C ILE A 57 26.69 -1.73 10.07
N LEU A 58 26.98 -1.66 8.78
CA LEU A 58 27.16 -2.86 7.96
C LEU A 58 28.56 -3.45 8.04
N GLN A 59 29.51 -2.72 8.64
CA GLN A 59 30.94 -3.05 8.67
C GLN A 59 31.50 -3.23 7.25
N ILE A 60 31.08 -2.37 6.33
CA ILE A 60 31.53 -2.36 4.93
C ILE A 60 32.25 -1.03 4.70
N PRO A 61 33.49 -1.02 4.19
CA PRO A 61 34.22 0.22 3.89
C PRO A 61 33.45 1.13 2.93
N LYS A 62 33.57 2.46 3.11
CA LYS A 62 32.87 3.45 2.27
C LYS A 62 33.11 3.25 0.77
N ASP A 63 34.36 3.00 0.36
CA ASP A 63 34.71 2.75 -1.05
C ASP A 63 33.95 1.53 -1.58
N ARG A 64 33.85 0.48 -0.76
CA ARG A 64 33.11 -0.73 -1.12
C ARG A 64 31.59 -0.50 -1.17
N LEU A 65 31.04 0.37 -0.30
CA LEU A 65 29.64 0.78 -0.39
C LEU A 65 29.37 1.56 -1.69
N THR A 66 30.27 2.43 -2.11
CA THR A 66 30.17 3.14 -3.40
C THR A 66 30.08 2.14 -4.55
N GLU A 67 31.00 1.17 -4.62
CA GLU A 67 30.97 0.11 -5.64
C GLU A 67 29.67 -0.71 -5.62
N ILE A 68 29.12 -0.98 -4.42
CA ILE A 68 27.84 -1.68 -4.26
C ILE A 68 26.69 -0.86 -4.83
N TRP A 69 26.69 0.45 -4.61
CA TRP A 69 25.65 1.32 -5.14
C TRP A 69 25.76 1.47 -6.65
N ASP A 70 26.97 1.59 -7.19
CA ASP A 70 27.23 1.57 -8.62
C ASP A 70 26.66 0.27 -9.25
N TYR A 71 26.95 -0.88 -8.62
CA TYR A 71 26.47 -2.19 -9.06
C TYR A 71 24.93 -2.26 -9.18
N TRP A 72 24.19 -1.69 -8.22
CA TRP A 72 22.73 -1.70 -8.24
C TRP A 72 22.14 -0.66 -9.19
N GLU A 73 22.79 0.49 -9.32
CA GLU A 73 22.39 1.57 -10.22
C GLU A 73 22.53 1.17 -11.68
N GLU A 74 23.64 0.52 -12.05
CA GLU A 74 23.86 -0.06 -13.39
C GLU A 74 22.78 -1.07 -13.80
N ARG A 75 22.19 -1.76 -12.82
CA ARG A 75 21.11 -2.75 -13.03
C ARG A 75 19.72 -2.10 -13.00
N GLY A 76 19.65 -0.80 -12.76
CA GLY A 76 18.40 -0.05 -12.68
C GLY A 76 17.56 -0.34 -11.44
N LEU A 77 18.15 -0.95 -10.40
CA LEU A 77 17.43 -1.29 -9.16
C LEU A 77 17.34 -0.10 -8.21
N VAL A 78 18.34 0.77 -8.29
CA VAL A 78 18.38 2.03 -7.56
C VAL A 78 18.72 3.15 -8.53
N GLN A 79 18.39 4.36 -8.13
CA GLN A 79 18.89 5.59 -8.73
C GLN A 79 19.51 6.40 -7.59
N ARG A 80 20.52 7.23 -7.88
CA ARG A 80 21.17 8.10 -6.88
C ARG A 80 21.13 9.57 -7.29
N GLN A 81 21.04 10.44 -6.28
CA GLN A 81 21.28 11.87 -6.40
C GLN A 81 21.98 12.35 -5.13
N GLY A 82 23.25 12.76 -5.25
CA GLY A 82 24.08 13.07 -4.09
C GLY A 82 24.21 11.87 -3.15
N GLU A 83 23.85 12.05 -1.88
CA GLU A 83 23.84 10.99 -0.86
C GLU A 83 22.51 10.21 -0.79
N THR A 84 21.50 10.61 -1.56
CA THR A 84 20.17 10.00 -1.54
C THR A 84 20.09 8.83 -2.51
N VAL A 85 19.69 7.66 -2.02
CA VAL A 85 19.46 6.44 -2.81
C VAL A 85 17.96 6.14 -2.87
N CYS A 86 17.40 6.09 -4.09
CA CYS A 86 16.01 5.73 -4.32
C CYS A 86 15.92 4.30 -4.88
N PHE A 87 15.11 3.45 -4.25
CA PHE A 87 14.83 2.09 -4.71
C PHE A 87 13.70 2.10 -5.74
N ARG A 88 13.95 1.52 -6.91
CA ARG A 88 12.94 1.44 -7.98
C ARG A 88 12.02 0.25 -7.77
N SER A 89 10.74 0.39 -8.14
CA SER A 89 9.83 -0.76 -8.14
C SER A 89 10.12 -1.66 -9.34
N LEU A 90 10.44 -2.92 -9.05
CA LEU A 90 10.75 -3.91 -10.10
C LEU A 90 9.51 -4.27 -10.91
N ARG A 91 8.35 -4.31 -10.26
CA ARG A 91 7.05 -4.46 -10.94
C ARG A 91 6.82 -3.36 -11.97
N GLN A 92 7.03 -2.10 -11.61
CA GLN A 92 6.80 -0.97 -12.53
C GLN A 92 7.80 -0.98 -13.69
N MET A 93 9.07 -1.25 -13.38
CA MET A 93 10.12 -1.43 -14.39
C MET A 93 9.77 -2.53 -15.40
N TYR A 94 9.26 -3.68 -14.94
CA TYR A 94 8.88 -4.79 -15.81
C TYR A 94 7.62 -4.52 -16.65
N LEU A 95 6.66 -3.79 -16.07
CA LEU A 95 5.42 -3.41 -16.77
C LEU A 95 5.62 -2.24 -17.75
N GLY A 96 6.80 -1.63 -17.79
CA GLY A 96 7.09 -0.46 -18.62
C GLY A 96 6.26 0.76 -18.24
N VAL A 97 5.81 0.84 -16.98
CA VAL A 97 5.08 2.00 -16.47
C VAL A 97 6.12 3.07 -16.17
N GLU A 98 6.09 4.17 -16.93
CA GLU A 98 6.89 5.36 -16.60
C GLU A 98 6.47 5.85 -15.21
N THR A 99 7.45 5.90 -14.32
CA THR A 99 7.28 6.45 -12.98
C THR A 99 7.70 7.91 -13.00
N PRO A 100 7.05 8.79 -12.22
CA PRO A 100 7.57 10.12 -11.97
C PRO A 100 9.03 10.01 -11.53
N ASP A 101 9.88 10.93 -11.97
CA ASP A 101 11.24 11.01 -11.47
C ASP A 101 11.18 11.26 -9.96
N TYR A 102 11.66 10.30 -9.17
CA TYR A 102 11.59 10.38 -7.71
C TYR A 102 12.52 11.47 -7.15
N TYR A 103 13.43 11.95 -7.99
CA TYR A 103 14.30 13.10 -7.77
C TYR A 103 13.82 14.37 -8.45
N ALA A 104 12.68 14.35 -9.13
CA ALA A 104 11.99 15.60 -9.43
C ALA A 104 11.73 16.24 -8.08
N ASN A 105 12.56 17.25 -7.78
CA ASN A 105 12.44 18.01 -6.57
C ASN A 105 10.97 18.43 -6.49
N PRO A 106 10.23 18.15 -5.39
CA PRO A 106 8.90 18.72 -5.24
C PRO A 106 8.94 20.22 -5.50
N GLU A 107 10.05 20.89 -5.19
CA GLU A 107 10.28 22.30 -5.48
C GLU A 107 10.45 22.59 -6.99
N GLU A 108 11.05 21.72 -7.80
CA GLU A 108 11.06 21.87 -9.27
C GLU A 108 9.67 21.61 -9.88
N LEU A 109 8.91 20.64 -9.34
CA LEU A 109 7.50 20.42 -9.70
C LEU A 109 6.59 21.57 -9.24
N ILE A 110 6.95 22.26 -8.15
CA ILE A 110 6.29 23.47 -7.63
C ILE A 110 6.71 24.70 -8.45
N GLU A 111 7.95 24.78 -8.92
CA GLU A 111 8.41 25.83 -9.85
C GLU A 111 7.79 25.68 -11.25
N GLU A 112 7.52 24.45 -11.70
CA GLU A 112 6.70 24.19 -12.89
C GLU A 112 5.19 24.40 -12.63
N ALA A 113 4.73 24.29 -11.38
CA ALA A 113 3.37 24.63 -10.98
C ALA A 113 3.22 26.14 -10.73
N GLN A 114 3.17 26.93 -11.82
CA GLN A 114 2.89 28.37 -11.83
C GLN A 114 1.54 28.81 -11.20
N ASP A 115 0.82 27.95 -10.48
CA ASP A 115 -0.51 28.26 -9.95
C ASP A 115 -0.48 28.34 -8.41
N THR A 116 -0.55 29.57 -7.89
CA THR A 116 -0.69 29.87 -6.45
C THR A 116 -1.84 29.07 -5.82
N GLU A 117 -2.91 28.78 -6.57
CA GLU A 117 -4.03 27.97 -6.09
C GLU A 117 -3.62 26.52 -5.76
N THR A 118 -2.69 25.94 -6.51
CA THR A 118 -2.23 24.56 -6.30
C THR A 118 -1.33 24.46 -5.06
N ALA A 119 -0.47 25.46 -4.82
CA ALA A 119 0.32 25.54 -3.60
C ALA A 119 -0.58 25.67 -2.35
N MET A 120 -1.58 26.54 -2.40
CA MET A 120 -2.56 26.68 -1.32
C MET A 120 -3.34 25.38 -1.07
N MET A 121 -3.66 24.64 -2.13
CA MET A 121 -4.32 23.33 -2.03
C MET A 121 -3.45 22.31 -1.29
N ILE A 122 -2.15 22.25 -1.61
CA ILE A 122 -1.20 21.35 -0.95
C ILE A 122 -1.07 21.70 0.54
N GLU A 123 -0.88 22.97 0.87
CA GLU A 123 -0.77 23.47 2.26
C GLU A 123 -2.03 23.09 3.08
N GLN A 124 -3.21 23.24 2.50
CA GLN A 124 -4.47 22.85 3.16
C GLN A 124 -4.56 21.33 3.39
N ILE A 125 -4.11 20.51 2.45
CA ILE A 125 -4.08 19.05 2.59
C ILE A 125 -3.10 18.64 3.69
N GLU A 126 -1.90 19.22 3.72
CA GLU A 126 -0.91 18.98 4.77
C GLU A 126 -1.44 19.36 6.15
N SER A 127 -2.15 20.49 6.24
CA SER A 127 -2.83 20.93 7.46
C SER A 127 -3.85 19.89 7.96
N ILE A 128 -4.66 19.33 7.06
CA ILE A 128 -5.64 18.28 7.39
C ILE A 128 -4.94 17.00 7.86
N LEU A 129 -3.86 16.60 7.18
CA LEU A 129 -3.13 15.37 7.50
C LEU A 129 -2.22 15.52 8.74
N THR A 130 -1.91 16.77 9.12
CA THR A 130 -0.97 17.18 10.17
C THR A 130 0.46 16.70 9.91
N VAL A 131 0.83 16.50 8.64
CA VAL A 131 2.14 16.02 8.17
C VAL A 131 2.37 16.61 6.78
N GLU A 132 3.63 16.95 6.47
CA GLU A 132 4.06 17.35 5.13
C GLU A 132 3.90 16.20 4.13
N LEU A 133 3.51 16.52 2.89
CA LEU A 133 3.42 15.54 1.83
C LEU A 133 4.82 15.16 1.36
N ARG A 134 5.07 13.85 1.32
CA ARG A 134 6.29 13.32 0.70
C ARG A 134 6.28 13.64 -0.81
N PRO A 135 7.46 13.74 -1.46
CA PRO A 135 7.56 14.00 -2.90
C PRO A 135 6.65 13.13 -3.76
N ASN A 136 6.59 11.83 -3.48
CA ASN A 136 5.73 10.89 -4.19
C ASN A 136 4.23 11.14 -3.97
N GLN A 137 3.82 11.67 -2.82
CA GLN A 137 2.44 12.04 -2.55
C GLN A 137 2.06 13.31 -3.32
N THR A 138 2.94 14.31 -3.33
CA THR A 138 2.77 15.53 -4.13
C THR A 138 2.67 15.21 -5.61
N ALA A 139 3.58 14.41 -6.17
CA ALA A 139 3.51 13.98 -7.56
C ALA A 139 2.18 13.28 -7.87
N ARG A 140 1.74 12.35 -7.01
CA ARG A 140 0.46 11.63 -7.17
C ARG A 140 -0.76 12.54 -7.06
N LEU A 141 -0.71 13.55 -6.20
CA LEU A 141 -1.76 14.57 -6.08
C LEU A 141 -1.87 15.36 -7.38
N LEU A 142 -0.75 15.84 -7.92
CA LEU A 142 -0.69 16.58 -9.18
C LEU A 142 -1.17 15.73 -10.37
N THR A 143 -0.75 14.47 -10.45
CA THR A 143 -1.26 13.53 -11.47
C THR A 143 -2.77 13.33 -11.31
N THR A 144 -3.28 13.17 -10.07
CA THR A 144 -4.72 13.02 -9.83
C THR A 144 -5.50 14.27 -10.25
N LEU A 145 -4.96 15.47 -9.98
CA LEU A 145 -5.55 16.73 -10.40
C LEU A 145 -5.64 16.83 -11.93
N ALA A 146 -4.61 16.37 -12.65
CA ALA A 146 -4.59 16.32 -14.11
C ALA A 146 -5.58 15.29 -14.69
N ASP A 147 -5.62 14.07 -14.13
CA ASP A 147 -6.48 12.98 -14.60
C ASP A 147 -7.96 13.22 -14.26
N TYR A 148 -8.23 13.83 -13.11
CA TYR A 148 -9.56 14.03 -12.55
C TYR A 148 -9.80 15.50 -12.19
N PRO A 149 -9.81 16.41 -13.19
CA PRO A 149 -9.88 17.84 -12.95
C PRO A 149 -11.18 18.25 -12.27
N MET A 150 -11.06 18.92 -11.13
CA MET A 150 -12.14 19.54 -10.36
C MET A 150 -11.60 20.79 -9.66
N ALA A 151 -12.50 21.61 -9.11
CA ALA A 151 -12.12 22.76 -8.30
C ALA A 151 -11.22 22.30 -7.14
N LYS A 152 -10.15 23.04 -6.87
CA LYS A 152 -9.12 22.67 -5.88
C LYS A 152 -9.74 22.47 -4.50
N GLU A 153 -10.71 23.30 -4.14
CA GLU A 153 -11.44 23.23 -2.88
C GLU A 153 -12.22 21.92 -2.75
N VAL A 154 -12.81 21.41 -3.83
CA VAL A 154 -13.48 20.10 -3.85
C VAL A 154 -12.46 18.99 -3.61
N GLY A 155 -11.26 19.14 -4.18
CA GLY A 155 -10.13 18.27 -3.92
C GLY A 155 -9.72 18.25 -2.45
N VAL A 156 -9.53 19.42 -1.83
CA VAL A 156 -9.25 19.53 -0.39
C VAL A 156 -10.36 18.89 0.44
N MET A 157 -11.62 19.09 0.05
CA MET A 157 -12.76 18.49 0.74
C MET A 157 -12.76 16.95 0.68
N SER A 158 -12.14 16.30 -0.30
CA SER A 158 -12.05 14.84 -0.30
C SER A 158 -11.15 14.33 0.83
N PHE A 159 -10.09 15.07 1.15
CA PHE A 159 -9.20 14.77 2.28
C PHE A 159 -9.87 15.07 3.61
N SER A 160 -10.51 16.23 3.76
CA SER A 160 -11.30 16.53 4.98
C SER A 160 -12.42 15.51 5.17
N TYR A 161 -13.14 15.11 4.12
CA TYR A 161 -14.19 14.09 4.24
C TYR A 161 -13.66 12.72 4.66
N ALA A 162 -12.54 12.27 4.07
CA ALA A 162 -11.89 11.02 4.46
C ALA A 162 -11.49 11.04 5.95
N PHE A 163 -10.95 12.17 6.41
CA PHE A 163 -10.53 12.34 7.79
C PHE A 163 -11.71 12.47 8.77
N ASP A 164 -12.62 13.39 8.52
CA ASP A 164 -13.69 13.76 9.45
C ASP A 164 -14.84 12.75 9.45
N THR A 165 -15.23 12.25 8.27
CA THR A 165 -16.40 11.37 8.13
C THR A 165 -16.01 9.90 8.18
N LEU A 166 -14.94 9.53 7.46
CA LEU A 166 -14.51 8.13 7.33
C LEU A 166 -13.43 7.73 8.33
N LYS A 167 -12.94 8.70 9.14
CA LYS A 167 -11.98 8.49 10.23
C LYS A 167 -10.67 7.83 9.78
N THR A 168 -10.19 8.19 8.59
CA THR A 168 -8.91 7.75 8.05
C THR A 168 -8.04 8.93 7.61
N LYS A 169 -6.75 8.89 7.95
CA LYS A 169 -5.71 9.82 7.47
C LYS A 169 -4.94 9.28 6.25
N ASP A 170 -5.42 8.20 5.66
CA ASP A 170 -4.77 7.57 4.53
C ASP A 170 -4.90 8.44 3.27
N PHE A 171 -3.75 8.88 2.75
CA PHE A 171 -3.65 9.74 1.58
C PHE A 171 -4.27 9.08 0.33
N ASP A 172 -4.05 7.79 0.13
CA ASP A 172 -4.54 7.06 -1.04
C ASP A 172 -6.04 6.86 -0.98
N TYR A 173 -6.55 6.65 0.22
CA TYR A 173 -7.97 6.57 0.47
C TYR A 173 -8.67 7.89 0.12
N ALA A 174 -8.09 9.03 0.50
CA ALA A 174 -8.61 10.35 0.14
C ALA A 174 -8.62 10.60 -1.38
N LEU A 175 -7.56 10.20 -2.10
CA LEU A 175 -7.56 10.22 -3.57
C LEU A 175 -8.63 9.28 -4.17
N GLY A 176 -8.93 8.16 -3.50
CA GLY A 176 -10.05 7.29 -3.85
C GLY A 176 -11.41 7.99 -3.75
N VAL A 177 -11.63 8.78 -2.70
CA VAL A 177 -12.83 9.63 -2.55
C VAL A 177 -12.92 10.66 -3.66
N TRP A 178 -11.82 11.36 -3.94
CA TRP A 178 -11.71 12.31 -5.05
C TRP A 178 -12.17 11.67 -6.37
N ARG A 179 -11.57 10.52 -6.73
CA ARG A 179 -11.91 9.80 -7.96
C ARG A 179 -13.40 9.41 -7.99
N LYS A 180 -13.95 8.94 -6.87
CA LYS A 180 -15.37 8.57 -6.77
C LYS A 180 -16.27 9.78 -7.04
N TRP A 181 -15.96 10.93 -6.45
CA TRP A 181 -16.70 12.18 -6.69
C TRP A 181 -16.57 12.64 -8.13
N TYR A 182 -15.37 12.51 -8.71
CA TYR A 182 -15.18 12.85 -10.12
C TYR A 182 -16.10 12.01 -11.03
N ILE A 183 -16.15 10.70 -10.81
CA ILE A 183 -17.00 9.77 -11.57
C ILE A 183 -18.49 10.09 -11.35
N ALA A 184 -18.86 10.57 -10.16
CA ALA A 184 -20.22 11.02 -9.85
C ALA A 184 -20.60 12.38 -10.48
N GLY A 185 -19.68 13.01 -11.22
CA GLY A 185 -19.90 14.29 -11.89
C GLY A 185 -19.68 15.51 -11.00
N VAL A 186 -19.08 15.35 -9.83
CA VAL A 186 -18.77 16.47 -8.93
C VAL A 186 -17.54 17.21 -9.46
N ARG A 187 -17.69 18.51 -9.75
CA ARG A 187 -16.58 19.37 -10.23
C ARG A 187 -16.44 20.65 -9.41
N THR A 188 -17.54 21.15 -8.85
CA THR A 188 -17.59 22.39 -8.07
C THR A 188 -18.09 22.14 -6.65
N MET A 189 -17.93 23.13 -5.76
CA MET A 189 -18.46 23.05 -4.39
C MET A 189 -20.00 22.91 -4.35
N ASP A 190 -20.71 23.51 -5.30
CA ASP A 190 -22.18 23.37 -5.43
C ASP A 190 -22.57 21.94 -5.83
N ASP A 191 -21.82 21.32 -6.75
CA ASP A 191 -22.03 19.90 -7.09
C ASP A 191 -21.76 18.98 -5.91
N LEU A 192 -20.72 19.31 -5.12
CA LEU A 192 -20.34 18.54 -3.94
C LEU A 192 -21.43 18.60 -2.88
N GLU A 193 -21.95 19.80 -2.60
CA GLU A 193 -23.05 19.98 -1.65
C GLU A 193 -24.29 19.16 -2.07
N LYS A 194 -24.69 19.25 -3.34
CA LYS A 194 -25.80 18.44 -3.89
C LYS A 194 -25.54 16.95 -3.79
N HIS A 195 -24.31 16.50 -4.05
CA HIS A 195 -23.93 15.10 -3.95
C HIS A 195 -24.04 14.60 -2.50
N LEU A 196 -23.49 15.35 -1.55
CA LEU A 196 -23.52 14.99 -0.12
C LEU A 196 -24.93 15.02 0.46
N MET A 197 -25.78 15.98 0.04
CA MET A 197 -27.21 15.99 0.43
C MET A 197 -27.92 14.72 -0.04
N LYS A 198 -27.78 14.35 -1.32
CA LYS A 198 -28.38 13.13 -1.87
C LYS A 198 -27.87 11.87 -1.18
N GLU A 199 -26.59 11.82 -0.80
CA GLU A 199 -26.00 10.69 -0.09
C GLU A 199 -26.56 10.57 1.34
N LYS A 200 -26.75 11.69 2.04
CA LYS A 200 -27.43 11.75 3.35
C LYS A 200 -28.88 11.27 3.26
N GLU A 201 -29.67 11.81 2.33
CA GLU A 201 -31.07 11.41 2.12
C GLU A 201 -31.20 9.91 1.81
N ARG A 202 -30.32 9.37 0.96
CA ARG A 202 -30.28 7.92 0.65
C ARG A 202 -29.95 7.09 1.87
N THR A 203 -29.03 7.56 2.70
CA THR A 203 -28.61 6.87 3.92
C THR A 203 -29.71 6.89 4.98
N GLU A 204 -30.41 8.02 5.13
CA GLU A 204 -31.56 8.18 6.03
C GLU A 204 -32.74 7.32 5.58
N THR A 205 -33.07 7.33 4.29
CA THR A 205 -34.12 6.47 3.71
C THR A 205 -33.80 4.98 3.91
N ARG A 206 -32.52 4.58 3.74
CA ARG A 206 -32.08 3.20 4.03
C ARG A 206 -32.15 2.85 5.51
N ARG A 207 -31.87 3.80 6.41
CA ARG A 207 -32.01 3.62 7.86
C ARG A 207 -33.47 3.46 8.28
N GLN A 208 -34.37 4.27 7.72
CA GLN A 208 -35.81 4.20 7.98
C GLN A 208 -36.45 2.92 7.39
N ASN A 209 -35.96 2.45 6.23
CA ASN A 209 -36.44 1.21 5.60
C ASN A 209 -35.76 -0.07 6.10
N LYS A 210 -34.86 0.00 7.09
CA LYS A 210 -34.36 -1.20 7.80
C LYS A 210 -35.47 -1.74 8.71
N LYS A 211 -36.40 -2.53 8.16
CA LYS A 211 -37.08 -3.55 8.97
C LYS A 211 -35.98 -4.47 9.57
N PRO A 212 -36.09 -4.90 10.84
CA PRO A 212 -35.19 -5.92 11.35
C PRO A 212 -35.34 -7.15 10.46
N LYS A 213 -34.30 -7.45 9.68
CA LYS A 213 -34.19 -8.78 9.07
C LYS A 213 -33.93 -9.72 10.24
N THR A 214 -34.95 -10.46 10.67
CA THR A 214 -34.72 -11.75 11.31
C THR A 214 -33.89 -12.56 10.33
N THR A 215 -32.60 -12.71 10.63
CA THR A 215 -31.76 -13.68 9.94
C THR A 215 -32.19 -15.07 10.39
N SER A 216 -33.32 -15.57 9.88
CA SER A 216 -33.53 -17.00 9.77
C SER A 216 -32.72 -17.48 8.57
N PHE A 217 -31.41 -17.61 8.77
CA PHE A 217 -30.60 -18.46 7.91
C PHE A 217 -30.96 -19.92 8.22
N THR A 218 -32.09 -20.38 7.70
CA THR A 218 -32.26 -21.80 7.39
C THR A 218 -31.65 -21.99 6.01
N THR A 219 -30.42 -22.48 5.96
CA THR A 219 -29.80 -22.93 4.71
C THR A 219 -30.56 -24.18 4.25
N GLN A 220 -31.54 -24.00 3.37
CA GLN A 220 -31.99 -25.08 2.49
C GLN A 220 -30.90 -25.28 1.43
N GLY A 221 -29.98 -26.20 1.72
CA GLY A 221 -28.87 -26.54 0.86
C GLY A 221 -28.02 -27.63 1.48
N GLN A 222 -28.43 -28.89 1.26
CA GLN A 222 -27.67 -30.12 1.50
C GLN A 222 -27.10 -30.28 2.92
N GLY A 223 -27.98 -30.63 3.86
CA GLY A 223 -27.56 -31.44 5.00
C GLY A 223 -27.17 -32.82 4.50
N GLN A 224 -25.89 -33.02 4.17
CA GLN A 224 -25.32 -34.35 4.29
C GLN A 224 -25.35 -34.69 5.78
N ASP A 225 -26.01 -35.81 6.08
CA ASP A 225 -26.04 -36.42 7.39
C ASP A 225 -24.70 -36.26 8.09
N ARG A 226 -24.70 -35.52 9.20
CA ARG A 226 -23.65 -35.66 10.19
C ARG A 226 -23.79 -37.09 10.70
N LEU A 227 -22.91 -37.96 10.23
CA LEU A 227 -22.73 -39.32 10.75
C LEU A 227 -22.81 -39.24 12.28
N SER A 228 -23.72 -40.02 12.85
CA SER A 228 -23.87 -40.07 14.30
C SER A 228 -22.55 -40.51 14.94
N ASP A 229 -22.36 -40.18 16.21
CA ASP A 229 -21.11 -40.50 16.93
C ASP A 229 -20.72 -41.98 16.84
N ASP A 230 -21.71 -42.87 16.71
CA ASP A 230 -21.50 -44.31 16.53
C ASP A 230 -21.02 -44.68 15.12
N GLU A 231 -21.51 -43.99 14.10
CA GLU A 231 -21.06 -44.20 12.72
C GLU A 231 -19.66 -43.61 12.48
N MET A 232 -19.33 -42.48 13.13
CA MET A 232 -17.98 -41.92 13.14
C MET A 232 -16.99 -42.88 13.81
N LYS A 233 -17.36 -43.48 14.96
CA LYS A 233 -16.55 -44.52 15.63
C LYS A 233 -16.35 -45.76 14.76
N ALA A 234 -17.39 -46.22 14.07
CA ALA A 234 -17.30 -47.36 13.16
C ALA A 234 -16.38 -47.07 11.96
N LEU A 235 -16.41 -45.86 11.43
CA LEU A 235 -15.54 -45.42 10.32
C LEU A 235 -14.06 -45.38 10.74
N ILE A 236 -13.78 -44.87 11.95
CA ILE A 236 -12.43 -44.81 12.53
C ILE A 236 -11.89 -46.22 12.75
N GLN A 237 -12.69 -47.15 13.30
CA GLN A 237 -12.27 -48.55 13.47
C GLN A 237 -12.01 -49.25 12.13
N ARG A 238 -12.83 -48.98 11.11
CA ARG A 238 -12.65 -49.57 9.77
C ARG A 238 -11.38 -49.06 9.10
N LYS A 239 -11.00 -47.78 9.28
CA LYS A 239 -9.74 -47.22 8.79
C LYS A 239 -8.53 -47.79 9.53
N MET A 240 -8.60 -47.91 10.87
CA MET A 240 -7.55 -48.54 11.69
C MET A 240 -7.28 -50.01 11.28
N LYS A 241 -8.33 -50.79 10.96
CA LYS A 241 -8.19 -52.17 10.46
C LYS A 241 -7.56 -52.25 9.06
N LYS A 242 -7.74 -51.22 8.23
CA LYS A 242 -7.18 -51.17 6.87
C LYS A 242 -5.68 -50.81 6.89
N GLN A 243 -5.26 -49.90 7.78
CA GLN A 243 -3.85 -49.58 8.02
C GLN A 243 -3.07 -50.78 8.58
N ARG A 244 -3.63 -51.51 9.56
CA ARG A 244 -3.00 -52.73 10.10
C ARG A 244 -2.89 -53.90 9.10
N ARG A 245 -3.62 -53.85 7.99
CA ARG A 245 -3.55 -54.84 6.88
C ARG A 245 -2.60 -54.45 5.76
N THR A 246 -2.10 -53.21 5.76
CA THR A 246 -1.15 -52.71 4.77
C THR A 246 0.29 -52.69 5.29
N GLU A 247 0.48 -52.96 6.59
CA GLU A 247 1.77 -53.05 7.27
C GLU A 247 2.15 -54.50 7.67
N ALA A 248 1.40 -55.50 7.21
CA ALA A 248 1.68 -56.94 7.35
C ALA A 248 1.68 -57.61 5.97
#